data_AF-A0A7Y3U0L8-F1
#
_entry.id   AF-A0A7Y3U0L8-F1
#
_cell.length_a   1.000
_cell.length_b   1.000
_cell.length_c   1.000
_cell.angle_alpha   90.00
_cell.angle_beta   90.00
_cell.angle_gamma   90.00
#
_symmetry.space_group_name_H-M   'P 1'
#
loop_
_entity.id
_entity.type
_entity.pdbx_description
1 polymer ?
#
loop_
_entity_poly.entity_id
_entity_poly.type
_entity_poly.pdbx_seq_one_letter_code
_entity_poly.pdbx_strand_id
1 'polypeptide(L)'
;MFFKSKHQKELESEIKRCEEVLLSQGMAAKILASGKLREFRQALESDMGGLEGYLEKPDSEQLAYMRLYGPIMDKAKLEENEVDFFSAYLFMLFLNGAGSGYRSTVDKAIDAMQRIYKVVG
;
A
#
# COMPACT_ATOMS: atom_id res chain seq x y z
N MET A 1 10.14 23.98 -10.97
CA MET A 1 9.87 22.60 -11.42
C MET A 1 10.57 21.68 -10.42
N PHE A 2 9.83 21.02 -9.52
CA PHE A 2 10.44 20.09 -8.56
C PHE A 2 10.74 18.77 -9.29
N PHE A 3 12.01 18.43 -9.46
CA PHE A 3 12.42 17.17 -10.07
C PHE A 3 12.22 16.03 -9.06
N LYS A 4 11.37 15.06 -9.40
CA LYS A 4 11.21 13.82 -8.62
C LYS A 4 12.47 12.96 -8.73
N SER A 5 12.88 12.35 -7.63
CA SER A 5 13.99 11.38 -7.62
C SER A 5 13.64 10.16 -8.48
N LYS A 6 14.66 9.41 -8.92
CA LYS A 6 14.46 8.13 -9.62
C LYS A 6 13.60 7.17 -8.76
N HIS A 7 13.92 7.08 -7.47
CA HIS A 7 13.19 6.24 -6.53
C HIS A 7 11.71 6.63 -6.41
N GLN A 8 11.41 7.92 -6.30
CA GLN A 8 10.03 8.40 -6.23
C GLN A 8 9.22 8.02 -7.48
N LYS A 9 9.84 8.11 -8.67
CA LYS A 9 9.18 7.70 -9.93
C LYS A 9 8.92 6.20 -9.99
N GLU A 10 9.85 5.39 -9.49
CA GLU A 10 9.70 3.94 -9.42
C GLU A 10 8.54 3.56 -8.47
N LEU A 11 8.47 4.16 -7.28
CA LEU A 11 7.35 3.96 -6.36
C LEU A 11 6.00 4.30 -7.02
N GLU A 12 5.92 5.45 -7.71
CA GLU A 12 4.68 5.85 -8.39
C GLU A 12 4.29 4.92 -9.55
N SER A 13 5.27 4.35 -10.25
CA SER A 13 5.04 3.35 -11.29
C SER A 13 4.49 2.06 -10.70
N GLU A 14 5.06 1.60 -9.58
CA GLU A 14 4.63 0.37 -8.92
C GLU A 14 3.25 0.54 -8.25
N ILE A 15 2.93 1.71 -7.68
CA ILE A 15 1.58 2.04 -7.19
C ILE A 15 0.57 1.89 -8.32
N LYS A 16 0.86 2.51 -9.47
CA LYS A 16 -0.01 2.43 -10.65
C LYS A 16 -0.18 0.99 -11.14
N ARG A 17 0.90 0.20 -11.16
CA ARG A 17 0.83 -1.22 -11.51
C ARG A 17 -0.07 -2.00 -10.57
N CYS A 18 0.06 -1.80 -9.25
CA CYS A 18 -0.80 -2.48 -8.27
C CYS A 18 -2.27 -2.10 -8.46
N GLU A 19 -2.55 -0.81 -8.68
CA GLU A 19 -3.89 -0.31 -8.99
C GLU A 19 -4.48 -0.99 -10.23
N GLU A 20 -3.74 -1.01 -11.34
CA GLU A 20 -4.19 -1.61 -12.60
C GLU A 20 -4.47 -3.11 -12.45
N VAL A 21 -3.59 -3.86 -11.79
CA VAL A 21 -3.80 -5.29 -11.54
C VAL A 21 -5.07 -5.48 -10.72
N LEU A 22 -5.20 -4.84 -9.56
CA LEU A 22 -6.36 -5.00 -8.68
C LEU A 22 -7.67 -4.55 -9.37
N LEU A 23 -7.64 -3.50 -10.19
CA LEU A 23 -8.82 -3.03 -10.95
C LEU A 23 -9.15 -3.87 -12.19
N SER A 24 -8.21 -4.64 -12.73
CA SER A 24 -8.47 -5.54 -13.86
C SER A 24 -9.14 -6.86 -13.45
N GLN A 25 -9.11 -7.20 -12.17
CA GLN A 25 -9.70 -8.44 -11.63
C GLN A 25 -11.24 -8.42 -11.64
N GLY A 26 -11.87 -9.56 -11.35
CA GLY A 26 -13.33 -9.66 -11.19
C GLY A 26 -13.86 -8.89 -9.97
N MET A 27 -15.18 -8.67 -9.90
CA MET A 27 -15.82 -7.93 -8.80
C MET A 27 -15.50 -8.53 -7.41
N ALA A 28 -15.53 -9.86 -7.28
CA ALA A 28 -15.21 -10.53 -6.03
C ALA A 28 -13.78 -10.23 -5.54
N ALA A 29 -12.80 -10.25 -6.45
CA ALA A 29 -11.42 -9.93 -6.14
C ALA A 29 -11.23 -8.47 -5.71
N LYS A 30 -11.97 -7.53 -6.31
CA LYS A 30 -11.96 -6.12 -5.89
C LYS A 30 -12.55 -5.92 -4.50
N ILE A 31 -13.62 -6.64 -4.17
CA ILE A 31 -14.21 -6.64 -2.82
C ILE A 31 -13.19 -7.16 -1.80
N LEU A 32 -12.50 -8.26 -2.12
CA LEU A 32 -11.45 -8.80 -1.26
C LEU A 32 -10.27 -7.83 -1.10
N ALA A 33 -9.80 -7.23 -2.19
CA ALA A 33 -8.71 -6.24 -2.17
C ALA A 33 -9.07 -5.03 -1.29
N SER A 34 -10.29 -4.51 -1.46
CA SER A 34 -10.86 -3.45 -0.63
C SER A 34 -10.88 -3.86 0.86
N GLY A 35 -11.35 -5.07 1.17
CA GLY A 35 -11.31 -5.62 2.53
C GLY A 35 -9.90 -5.65 3.11
N LYS A 36 -8.93 -6.17 2.35
CA LYS A 36 -7.51 -6.27 2.76
C LYS A 36 -6.88 -4.92 3.02
N LEU A 37 -7.06 -3.95 2.12
CA LEU A 37 -6.54 -2.60 2.30
C LEU A 37 -7.15 -1.92 3.54
N ARG A 38 -8.43 -2.22 3.85
CA ARG A 38 -9.08 -1.71 5.06
C ARG A 38 -8.49 -2.34 6.31
N GLU A 39 -8.29 -3.66 6.30
CA GLU A 39 -7.63 -4.39 7.39
C GLU A 39 -6.24 -3.80 7.68
N PHE A 40 -5.43 -3.57 6.64
CA PHE A 40 -4.10 -2.98 6.80
C PHE A 40 -4.13 -1.56 7.34
N ARG A 41 -5.09 -0.74 6.90
CA ARG A 41 -5.27 0.62 7.44
C ARG A 41 -5.67 0.58 8.91
N GLN A 42 -6.57 -0.31 9.30
CA GLN A 42 -6.99 -0.49 10.69
C GLN A 42 -5.83 -1.00 11.56
N ALA A 43 -4.99 -1.89 11.03
CA ALA A 43 -3.77 -2.32 11.71
C ALA A 43 -2.82 -1.14 11.94
N LEU A 44 -2.60 -0.29 10.92
CA LEU A 44 -1.78 0.92 11.09
C LEU A 44 -2.37 1.88 12.14
N GLU A 45 -3.69 2.10 12.13
CA GLU A 45 -4.40 2.89 13.13
C GLU A 45 -4.21 2.34 14.55
N SER A 46 -4.33 1.02 14.73
CA SER A 46 -4.22 0.34 16.02
C SER A 46 -2.78 0.25 16.53
N ASP A 47 -1.84 -0.15 15.68
CA ASP A 47 -0.46 -0.47 16.06
C ASP A 47 0.41 0.78 16.20
N MET A 48 0.15 1.78 15.35
CA MET A 48 1.01 2.95 15.20
C MET A 48 0.28 4.27 15.43
N GLY A 49 -1.03 4.29 15.68
CA GLY A 49 -1.80 5.53 15.76
C GLY A 49 -2.11 6.14 14.39
N GLY A 50 -2.05 5.34 13.33
CA GLY A 50 -2.30 5.77 11.96
C GLY A 50 -1.05 6.31 11.28
N LEU A 51 -1.26 7.04 10.17
CA LEU A 51 -0.16 7.60 9.38
C LEU A 51 0.66 8.62 10.18
N GLU A 52 0.00 9.46 10.98
CA GLU A 52 0.69 10.47 11.80
C GLU A 52 1.62 9.79 12.82
N GLY A 53 1.11 8.84 13.59
CA GLY A 53 1.94 8.14 14.57
C GLY A 53 3.02 7.25 13.95
N TYR A 54 2.81 6.70 12.75
CA TYR A 54 3.88 6.03 11.98
C TYR A 54 5.02 6.98 11.63
N LEU A 55 4.71 8.21 11.18
CA LEU A 55 5.70 9.22 10.81
C LEU A 55 6.45 9.81 12.02
N GLU A 56 5.87 9.74 13.22
CA GLU A 56 6.54 10.13 14.47
C GLU A 56 7.58 9.09 14.94
N LYS A 57 7.55 7.86 14.40
CA LYS A 57 8.50 6.82 14.77
C LYS A 57 9.86 7.00 14.10
N PRO A 58 10.95 6.54 14.74
CA PRO A 58 12.26 6.49 14.08
C PRO A 58 12.26 5.54 12.87
N ASP A 59 13.12 5.78 11.90
CA ASP A 59 13.25 5.00 10.65
C ASP A 59 13.36 3.48 10.89
N SER A 60 14.02 3.07 11.98
CA SER A 60 14.16 1.65 12.33
C SER A 60 12.82 0.99 12.66
N GLU A 61 11.92 1.70 13.34
CA GLU A 61 10.58 1.22 13.66
C GLU A 61 9.66 1.28 12.44
N GLN A 62 9.76 2.33 11.63
CA GLN A 62 9.04 2.44 10.36
C GLN A 62 9.39 1.27 9.43
N LEU A 63 10.67 0.95 9.32
CA LEU A 63 11.17 -0.18 8.53
C LEU A 63 10.73 -1.52 9.12
N ALA A 64 10.78 -1.67 10.44
CA ALA A 64 10.31 -2.89 11.11
C ALA A 64 8.81 -3.13 10.85
N TYR A 65 8.00 -2.08 10.86
CA TYR A 65 6.58 -2.18 10.55
C TYR A 65 6.32 -2.57 9.10
N MET A 66 7.02 -1.94 8.14
CA MET A 66 6.91 -2.31 6.72
C MET A 66 7.25 -3.78 6.46
N ARG A 67 8.22 -4.33 7.21
CA ARG A 67 8.63 -5.74 7.08
C ARG A 67 7.54 -6.73 7.48
N LEU A 68 6.51 -6.33 8.23
CA LEU A 68 5.38 -7.19 8.56
C LEU A 68 4.59 -7.63 7.32
N TYR A 69 4.63 -6.83 6.24
CA TYR A 69 3.96 -7.15 4.98
C TYR A 69 4.75 -8.10 4.09
N GLY A 70 6.06 -8.29 4.33
CA GLY A 70 6.90 -9.24 3.59
C GLY A 70 6.38 -10.67 3.65
N PRO A 71 6.18 -11.26 4.84
CA PRO A 71 5.62 -12.60 4.98
C PRO A 71 4.23 -12.78 4.36
N ILE A 72 3.41 -11.72 4.35
CA ILE A 72 2.09 -11.74 3.69
C ILE A 72 2.26 -11.91 2.19
N MET A 73 3.16 -11.13 1.57
CA MET A 73 3.47 -11.23 0.14
C MET A 73 4.10 -12.58 -0.22
N ASP A 74 5.03 -13.10 0.60
CA ASP A 74 5.66 -14.40 0.38
C ASP A 74 4.64 -15.54 0.40
N LYS A 75 3.73 -15.52 1.39
CA LYS A 75 2.64 -16.48 1.49
C LYS A 75 1.67 -16.37 0.30
N ALA A 76 1.24 -15.15 -0.03
CA ALA A 76 0.34 -14.89 -1.16
C ALA A 76 0.94 -15.39 -2.49
N LYS A 77 2.25 -15.26 -2.66
CA LYS A 77 2.96 -15.78 -3.83
C LYS A 77 2.95 -17.31 -3.89
N LEU A 78 3.14 -17.99 -2.77
CA LEU A 78 3.07 -19.46 -2.70
C LEU A 78 1.65 -20.00 -2.97
N GLU A 79 0.64 -19.25 -2.56
CA GLU A 79 -0.78 -19.60 -2.74
C GLU A 79 -1.36 -19.08 -4.07
N GLU A 80 -0.55 -18.45 -4.93
CA GLU A 80 -0.98 -17.79 -6.18
C GLU A 80 -2.13 -16.79 -5.96
N ASN A 81 -2.19 -16.17 -4.78
CA ASN A 81 -3.21 -15.20 -4.40
C ASN A 81 -2.76 -13.78 -4.77
N GLU A 82 -3.03 -13.37 -6.00
CA GLU A 82 -2.66 -12.04 -6.49
C GLU A 82 -3.31 -10.90 -5.69
N VAL A 83 -4.53 -11.09 -5.18
CA VAL A 83 -5.25 -10.05 -4.44
C VAL A 83 -4.51 -9.70 -3.15
N ASP A 84 -4.12 -10.70 -2.37
CA ASP A 84 -3.38 -10.48 -1.13
C ASP A 84 -1.99 -9.90 -1.41
N PHE A 85 -1.31 -10.40 -2.45
CA PHE A 85 0.00 -9.91 -2.85
C PHE A 85 -0.03 -8.42 -3.21
N PHE A 86 -0.88 -8.04 -4.17
CA PHE A 86 -0.93 -6.66 -4.66
C PHE A 86 -1.54 -5.70 -3.65
N SER A 87 -2.43 -6.15 -2.76
CA SER A 87 -2.95 -5.32 -1.67
C SER A 87 -1.86 -5.02 -0.63
N ALA A 88 -1.10 -6.04 -0.21
CA ALA A 88 0.00 -5.86 0.74
C ALA A 88 1.13 -5.02 0.12
N TYR A 89 1.44 -5.25 -1.15
CA TYR A 89 2.46 -4.50 -1.87
C TYR A 89 2.08 -3.02 -2.04
N LEU A 90 0.83 -2.72 -2.44
CA LEU A 90 0.32 -1.36 -2.52
C LEU A 90 0.40 -0.63 -1.16
N PHE A 91 0.04 -1.32 -0.08
CA PHE A 91 0.12 -0.74 1.27
C PHE A 91 1.58 -0.49 1.71
N MET A 92 2.49 -1.40 1.38
CA MET A 92 3.92 -1.20 1.63
C MET A 92 4.49 -0.01 0.84
N LEU A 93 4.06 0.19 -0.42
CA LEU A 93 4.45 1.35 -1.23
C LEU A 93 3.93 2.67 -0.64
N PHE A 94 2.70 2.66 -0.09
CA PHE A 94 2.15 3.79 0.66
C PHE A 94 3.03 4.14 1.87
N LEU A 95 3.38 3.16 2.71
CA LEU A 95 4.26 3.37 3.86
C LEU A 95 5.65 3.85 3.46
N ASN A 96 6.23 3.29 2.41
CA ASN A 96 7.54 3.72 1.89
C ASN A 96 7.51 5.18 1.42
N GLY A 97 6.47 5.54 0.65
CA GLY A 97 6.27 6.92 0.22
C GLY A 97 6.13 7.88 1.40
N ALA A 98 5.46 7.45 2.47
CA ALA A 98 5.30 8.23 3.69
C ALA A 98 6.63 8.42 4.43
N GLY A 99 7.34 7.34 4.76
CA GLY A 99 8.64 7.41 5.44
C GLY A 99 9.70 8.16 4.66
N SER A 100 9.63 8.15 3.32
CA SER A 100 10.52 8.92 2.45
C SER A 100 10.15 10.41 2.30
N GLY A 101 9.05 10.86 2.92
CA GLY A 101 8.56 12.24 2.82
C GLY A 101 7.98 12.60 1.44
N TYR A 102 7.65 11.62 0.61
CA TYR A 102 7.14 11.82 -0.76
C TYR A 102 5.64 12.05 -0.76
N ARG A 103 5.20 13.22 -0.28
CA ARG A 103 3.76 13.56 -0.15
C ARG A 103 2.93 13.26 -1.40
N SER A 104 3.40 13.67 -2.59
CA SER A 104 2.66 13.39 -3.84
C SER A 104 2.55 11.90 -4.19
N THR A 105 3.47 11.07 -3.70
CA THR A 105 3.47 9.62 -3.89
C THR A 105 2.50 8.96 -2.91
N VAL A 106 2.45 9.47 -1.66
CA VAL A 106 1.44 9.08 -0.66
C VAL A 106 0.03 9.39 -1.18
N ASP A 107 -0.20 10.60 -1.69
CA ASP A 107 -1.49 11.00 -2.26
C ASP A 107 -1.93 10.04 -3.39
N LYS A 108 -1.01 9.67 -4.27
CA LYS A 108 -1.27 8.69 -5.34
C LYS A 108 -1.62 7.30 -4.82
N ALA A 109 -0.94 6.84 -3.77
CA ALA A 109 -1.27 5.55 -3.16
C ALA A 109 -2.65 5.59 -2.48
N ILE A 110 -2.98 6.70 -1.80
CA ILE A 110 -4.33 6.92 -1.24
C ILE A 110 -5.38 6.93 -2.35
N ASP A 111 -5.15 7.64 -3.46
CA ASP A 111 -6.06 7.67 -4.60
C ASP A 111 -6.27 6.27 -5.20
N ALA A 112 -5.20 5.50 -5.37
CA ALA A 112 -5.27 4.12 -5.85
C ALA A 112 -6.12 3.25 -4.91
N MET A 113 -5.86 3.30 -3.60
CA MET A 113 -6.67 2.60 -2.60
C MET A 113 -8.14 3.04 -2.63
N GLN A 114 -8.42 4.34 -2.72
CA GLN A 114 -9.77 4.90 -2.86
C GLN A 114 -10.52 4.40 -4.10
N ARG A 115 -9.84 4.27 -5.23
CA ARG A 115 -10.47 3.74 -6.45
C ARG A 115 -10.83 2.27 -6.30
N ILE A 116 -10.00 1.48 -5.63
CA ILE A 116 -10.31 0.09 -5.30
C ILE A 116 -11.52 0.03 -4.35
N TYR A 117 -11.59 0.91 -3.34
CA TYR A 117 -12.75 1.01 -2.43
C TYR A 117 -14.05 1.35 -3.17
N LYS A 118 -14.04 2.34 -4.07
CA LYS A 118 -15.23 2.83 -4.79
C LYS A 118 -15.89 1.79 -5.69
N VAL A 119 -15.21 0.69 -6.03
CA VAL A 119 -15.84 -0.40 -6.79
C VAL A 119 -16.84 -1.18 -5.93
N VAL A 120 -16.77 -1.06 -4.60
CA VAL A 120 -17.61 -1.80 -3.64
C VAL A 120 -18.84 -1.00 -3.18
N GLY A 121 -18.92 0.30 -3.49
CA GLY A 121 -20.02 1.20 -3.10
C GLY A 121 -19.59 2.27 -2.11
#